data_AF-A0A950GF79-F1
#
_entry.id   AF-A0A950GF79-F1
#
_cell.length_a   1.000
_cell.length_b   1.000
_cell.length_c   1.000
_cell.angle_alpha   90.00
_cell.angle_beta   90.00
_cell.angle_gamma   90.00
#
_symmetry.space_group_name_H-M   'P 1'
#
loop_
_entity.id
_entity.type
_entity.pdbx_description
1 polymer ?
#
loop_
_entity_poly.entity_id
_entity_poly.type
_entity_poly.pdbx_seq_one_letter_code
_entity_poly.pdbx_strand_id
1 'polypeptide(L)' 'MIRTVLFQTNGSQAVRLPKEVAFPDSVRDSVIVGKGAGRVIIPVNAIWDDFIEAPGIDLGKREQPLPSRPQAMPSLP' A
#
# COMPACT_ATOMS: atom_id res chain seq x y z
N MET A 1 -7.12 -9.01 22.02
CA MET A 1 -5.79 -8.36 21.90
C MET A 1 -4.74 -9.42 22.17
N ILE A 2 -3.84 -9.68 21.22
CA ILE A 2 -2.75 -10.66 21.39
C ILE A 2 -1.49 -9.90 21.80
N ARG A 3 -0.84 -10.34 22.88
CA ARG A 3 0.45 -9.79 23.32
C ARG A 3 1.55 -10.78 22.93
N THR A 4 2.58 -10.27 22.28
CA THR A 4 3.77 -11.03 21.91
C THR A 4 5.01 -10.24 22.29
N VAL A 5 6.16 -10.87 22.10
CA VAL A 5 7.47 -10.28 22.38
C VAL A 5 8.08 -9.70 21.12
N LEU A 6 8.71 -8.55 21.29
CA LEU A 6 9.60 -7.96 20.29
C LEU A 6 11.03 -8.34 20.67
N PHE A 7 11.79 -8.85 19.70
CA PHE A 7 13.15 -9.34 19.93
C PHE A 7 14.08 -8.90 18.80
N GLN A 8 15.39 -9.02 19.03
CA GLN A 8 16.41 -8.71 18.03
C GLN A 8 16.91 -10.02 17.40
N THR A 9 17.08 -10.03 16.08
CA THR A 9 17.68 -11.15 15.33
C THR A 9 18.39 -10.62 14.09
N ASN A 10 19.60 -11.10 13.82
CA ASN A 10 20.43 -10.65 12.69
C ASN A 10 20.51 -9.12 12.54
N GLY A 11 20.62 -8.40 13.68
CA GLY A 11 20.68 -6.94 13.71
C GLY A 11 19.36 -6.21 13.42
N SER A 12 18.25 -6.93 13.28
CA SER A 12 16.92 -6.37 13.02
C SER A 12 15.93 -6.70 14.13
N GLN A 13 14.92 -5.84 14.30
CA GLN A 13 13.79 -6.12 15.17
C GLN A 13 12.80 -7.08 14.50
N ALA A 14 12.33 -8.05 15.28
CA ALA A 14 11.32 -9.00 14.85
C ALA A 14 10.20 -9.12 15.90
N VAL A 15 9.01 -9.44 15.42
CA VAL A 15 7.83 -9.73 16.24
C VAL A 15 7.45 -11.18 16.00
N ARG A 16 7.24 -11.95 17.07
CA ARG A 16 6.77 -13.33 16.93
C ARG A 16 5.25 -13.30 16.66
N LEU A 17 4.81 -13.83 15.52
CA LEU A 17 3.39 -13.99 15.20
C LEU A 17 2.89 -15.36 15.71
N PRO A 18 1.97 -15.40 16.70
CA PRO A 18 1.30 -16.65 17.09
C PRO A 18 0.42 -17.17 15.95
N LYS A 19 0.11 -18.46 15.98
CA LYS A 19 -0.68 -19.14 14.94
C LYS A 19 -2.02 -18.46 14.65
N GLU A 20 -2.66 -17.87 15.66
CA GLU A 20 -3.96 -17.19 15.56
C GLU A 20 -3.93 -15.94 14.66
N VAL A 21 -2.76 -15.33 14.46
CA VAL A 21 -2.56 -14.12 13.64
C VAL A 21 -1.42 -14.29 12.64
N ALA A 22 -1.04 -15.54 12.36
CA ALA A 22 -0.07 -15.85 11.33
C ALA A 22 -0.69 -15.62 9.94
N PHE A 23 0.11 -15.12 9.01
CA PHE A 23 -0.28 -15.13 7.61
C PHE A 23 -0.37 -16.58 7.09
N PRO A 24 -1.15 -16.82 6.03
CA PRO A 24 -1.08 -18.08 5.30
C PRO A 24 0.34 -18.39 4.82
N ASP A 25 0.70 -19.66 4.73
CA ASP A 25 2.04 -20.13 4.34
C ASP A 25 2.49 -19.66 2.93
N SER A 26 1.54 -19.23 2.10
CA SER A 26 1.79 -18.67 0.77
C SER A 26 2.34 -17.23 0.82
N VAL A 27 2.16 -16.50 1.92
CA VAL A 27 2.64 -15.12 2.06
C VAL A 27 4.12 -15.12 2.41
N ARG A 28 4.94 -14.61 1.49
CA ARG A 28 6.40 -14.49 1.67
C ARG A 28 6.85 -13.08 1.98
N ASP A 29 6.22 -12.11 1.34
CA ASP A 29 6.61 -10.72 1.41
C ASP A 29 5.51 -9.87 2.02
N SER A 30 5.89 -8.94 2.89
CA SER A 30 4.97 -8.01 3.55
C SER A 30 5.50 -6.59 3.47
N VAL A 31 4.57 -5.63 3.50
CA VAL A 31 4.86 -4.22 3.66
C VAL A 31 4.50 -3.81 5.08
N ILE A 32 5.36 -2.98 5.66
CA ILE A 32 5.16 -2.39 6.98
C ILE A 32 4.86 -0.91 6.81
N VAL A 33 3.64 -0.50 7.19
CA VAL A 33 3.19 0.89 7.15
C VAL A 33 3.25 1.49 8.56
N GLY A 34 3.85 2.67 8.69
CA GLY A 34 3.92 3.41 9.94
C GLY A 34 2.60 4.14 10.25
N LYS A 35 2.06 3.96 11.46
CA LYS A 35 0.87 4.68 11.95
C LYS A 35 1.14 5.23 13.35
N GLY A 36 1.81 6.38 13.41
CA GLY A 36 2.33 6.95 14.66
C GLY A 36 3.30 5.98 15.36
N ALA A 37 3.00 5.65 16.62
CA ALA A 37 3.75 4.63 17.38
C ALA A 37 3.47 3.19 16.92
N GLY A 38 2.39 2.97 16.16
CA GLY A 38 2.01 1.65 15.65
C GLY A 38 2.65 1.30 14.31
N ARG A 39 2.60 0.01 13.98
CA ARG A 39 2.95 -0.53 12.67
C ARG A 39 1.80 -1.42 12.18
N VAL A 40 1.45 -1.27 10.91
CA VAL A 40 0.49 -2.14 10.21
C VAL A 40 1.30 -3.03 9.27
N ILE A 41 1.12 -4.35 9.37
CA ILE A 41 1.84 -5.33 8.55
C ILE A 41 0.80 -5.99 7.65
N ILE A 42 1.00 -5.87 6.34
CA ILE A 42 0.09 -6.43 5.32
C ILE A 42 0.90 -7.14 4.22
N PRO A 43 0.34 -8.17 3.56
CA PRO A 43 0.95 -8.77 2.38
C PRO A 43 1.19 -7.71 1.27
N VAL A 44 2.26 -7.85 0.49
CA VAL A 44 2.59 -6.89 -0.59
C VAL A 44 1.46 -6.71 -1.60
N ASN A 45 0.69 -7.75 -1.88
CA ASN A 45 -0.43 -7.69 -2.82
C ASN A 45 -1.70 -7.04 -2.24
N ALA A 46 -1.73 -6.76 -0.93
CA ALA A 46 -2.90 -6.22 -0.23
C ALA A 46 -2.78 -4.72 0.08
N ILE A 47 -1.74 -4.03 -0.42
CA ILE A 47 -1.47 -2.61 -0.11
C ILE A 47 -2.64 -1.70 -0.51
N TRP A 48 -3.39 -2.08 -1.54
CA TRP A 48 -4.50 -1.29 -2.07
C TRP A 48 -5.86 -1.66 -1.48
N ASP A 49 -5.96 -2.72 -0.69
CA ASP A 49 -7.25 -3.22 -0.19
C ASP A 49 -7.94 -2.16 0.68
N ASP A 50 -7.21 -1.60 1.64
CA ASP A 50 -7.70 -0.51 2.51
C ASP A 50 -8.11 0.75 1.73
N PHE A 51 -7.42 1.07 0.63
CA PHE A 51 -7.74 2.23 -0.21
C PHE A 51 -9.03 2.01 -1.00
N ILE A 52 -9.26 0.80 -1.48
CA ILE A 52 -10.45 0.44 -2.26
C ILE A 52 -11.68 0.29 -1.36
N GLU A 53 -11.52 -0.19 -0.14
CA GLU A 53 -12.61 -0.31 0.84
C GLU A 53 -13.04 1.04 1.44
N ALA A 54 -12.22 2.08 1.30
CA ALA A 54 -12.56 3.40 1.80
C ALA A 54 -13.80 3.99 1.10
N PRO A 55 -14.69 4.70 1.83
CA PRO A 55 -15.79 5.41 1.21
C PRO A 55 -15.28 6.36 0.12
N GLY A 56 -15.81 6.21 -1.10
CA GLY A 56 -15.46 7.09 -2.20
C GLY A 56 -15.76 8.55 -1.91
N ILE A 57 -15.00 9.45 -2.53
CA ILE A 57 -15.24 10.89 -2.46
C ILE A 57 -15.91 11.35 -3.75
N ASP A 58 -16.89 12.25 -3.65
CA ASP A 58 -17.41 12.93 -4.84
C ASP A 58 -16.38 13.96 -5.33
N LEU A 59 -15.84 13.72 -6.52
CA LEU A 59 -14.88 14.61 -7.17
C LEU A 59 -15.57 15.73 -7.97
N GLY A 60 -16.91 15.74 -8.02
CA GLY A 60 -17.69 16.65 -8.85
C GLY A 60 -17.57 16.36 -10.35
N LYS A 61 -18.09 17.26 -11.17
CA LYS A 61 -18.02 17.13 -12.63
C LYS A 61 -16.60 17.42 -13.12
N ARG A 62 -16.08 16.53 -13.96
CA ARG A 62 -14.78 16.70 -14.62
C ARG A 62 -14.87 17.78 -15.70
N GLU A 63 -14.25 18.93 -15.47
CA GLU A 63 -14.07 19.99 -16.49
C GLU A 63 -12.86 19.67 -17.37
N GLN A 64 -13.01 18.67 -18.24
CA GLN A 64 -11.94 18.29 -19.16
C GLN A 64 -11.91 19.27 -20.35
N PRO A 65 -10.78 19.96 -20.62
CA PRO A 65 -10.67 20.83 -21.78
C PRO A 65 -10.74 20.03 -23.08
N LEU A 66 -11.17 20.69 -24.15
CA LEU A 66 -11.19 20.11 -25.49
C LEU A 66 -9.77 19.65 -25.87
N PRO A 67 -9.63 18.47 -26.50
CA PRO A 67 -8.33 18.01 -26.96
C PRO A 67 -7.73 19.05 -27.90
N SER A 68 -6.52 19.49 -27.58
CA SER A 68 -5.77 20.40 -28.44
C SER A 68 -5.50 19.72 -29.77
N ARG A 69 -5.71 20.45 -30.87
CA ARG A 69 -5.30 19.98 -32.19
C ARG A 69 -3.79 19.70 -32.14
N PRO A 70 -3.32 18.53 -32.62
CA PRO A 70 -1.89 18.31 -32.76
C PRO A 70 -1.29 19.45 -33.58
N GLN A 71 -0.33 20.19 -33.01
CA GLN A 71 0.47 21.08 -33.83
C GLN A 71 1.21 20.21 -34.84
N ALA A 72 1.11 20.54 -36.13
CA ALA A 72 1.97 19.92 -37.12
C ALA A 72 3.42 20.16 -36.66
N MET A 73 4.15 19.08 -36.38
CA MET A 73 5.59 19.20 -36.13
C MET A 73 6.19 19.84 -37.39
N PRO A 74 7.01 20.90 -37.26
CA PRO A 74 7.71 21.43 -38.42
C PRO A 74 8.54 20.29 -39.01
N SER A 75 8.38 20.05 -40.30
CA SER A 75 9.22 19.10 -41.03
C SER A 75 10.67 19.50 -40.81
N LEU A 76 11.47 18.60 -40.22
CA LEU A 76 12.92 18.80 -40.18
C LEU A 76 13.43 18.95 -41.62
N PRO A 77 14.33 19.91 -41.89
CA PRO A 77 14.90 20.11 -43.20
C PRO A 77 15.71 18.90 -43.68
#